data_AF-A0A6A9SIB5-F1
#
_entry.id   AF-A0A6A9SIB5-F1
#
_cell.length_a   1.000
_cell.length_b   1.000
_cell.length_c   1.000
_cell.angle_alpha   90.00
_cell.angle_beta   90.00
_cell.angle_gamma   90.00
#
_symmetry.space_group_name_H-M   'P 1'
#
loop_
_entity.id
_entity.type
_entity.pdbx_description
1 polymer ?
#
loop_
_entity_poly.entity_id
_entity_poly.type
_entity_poly.pdbx_seq_one_letter_code
_entity_poly.pdbx_strand_id
1 'polypeptide(L)'
;MNVRGEVTDVGEVRSVNTQYGDRDVLDVRVRPDADSDAAADDPGESVRVTLWGKWTETAQYLDAGMDLLVTDADEDEWNGEPQYSTSKASYVVVEPDFLVDVTNVRSFVQCPRLYYLNKLSGLPLKYPVTKGTIVHEVFGDLLRGRDLDDAVAERVDDAGLELGLLGKDREEVEADVRANAAAIEGWLQQGHLSGDGGTTEDTAEGWKAGDDWRSEYTLISETFGIKGRCDAIRRGMPVELKTGKNTNRDPRFHDKVQAACYALMLDDRGVDADTGTLLYTKNAAVDRSEVSGDLSPAKEFSIGKGFLDFVVRQRNHLAAIEHEGSPPTGFEADAKCEYCFEQDTCMVVSGRLDQESKAGQLGEPLPEKERAYFDDVYAAVERERAAVHDEYRKLWEQTAAERADDDR
;
A
#
# COMPACT_ATOMS: atom_id res chain seq x y z
N MET A 1 20.64 14.99 1.80
CA MET A 1 19.90 15.96 2.63
C MET A 1 18.43 15.63 2.49
N ASN A 2 17.69 15.59 3.59
CA ASN A 2 16.24 15.45 3.57
C ASN A 2 15.58 16.80 3.83
N VAL A 3 14.72 17.25 2.92
CA VAL A 3 13.93 18.48 3.08
C VAL A 3 12.52 18.09 3.47
N ARG A 4 12.10 18.44 4.69
CA ARG A 4 10.78 18.14 5.23
C ARG A 4 10.12 19.42 5.73
N GLY A 5 8.84 19.62 5.42
CA GLY A 5 8.02 20.66 6.04
C GLY A 5 6.82 21.08 5.19
N GLU A 6 6.16 22.16 5.62
CA GLU A 6 4.92 22.65 5.03
C GLU A 6 5.18 23.35 3.68
N VAL A 7 4.37 23.02 2.67
CA VAL A 7 4.38 23.68 1.37
C VAL A 7 3.70 25.04 1.45
N THR A 8 4.41 26.09 1.06
CA THR A 8 3.88 27.47 1.08
C THR A 8 3.47 28.00 -0.29
N ASP A 9 4.01 27.41 -1.36
CA ASP A 9 3.68 27.78 -2.75
C ASP A 9 4.06 26.63 -3.71
N VAL A 10 3.23 26.41 -4.74
CA VAL A 10 3.45 25.40 -5.79
C VAL A 10 3.47 26.11 -7.14
N GLY A 11 4.61 26.04 -7.84
CA GLY A 11 4.77 26.66 -9.15
C GLY A 11 4.04 25.92 -10.28
N GLU A 12 4.15 26.44 -11.50
CA GLU A 12 3.70 25.74 -12.69
C GLU A 12 4.78 24.79 -13.23
N VAL A 13 4.35 23.65 -13.80
CA VAL A 13 5.26 22.74 -14.51
C VAL A 13 5.83 23.44 -15.74
N ARG A 14 7.16 23.47 -15.85
CA ARG A 14 7.87 24.08 -16.98
C ARG A 14 8.88 23.11 -17.58
N SER A 15 9.01 23.09 -18.89
CA SER A 15 10.05 22.31 -19.58
C SER A 15 11.32 23.14 -19.72
N VAL A 16 12.45 22.60 -19.27
CA VAL A 16 13.78 23.22 -19.41
C VAL A 16 14.67 22.37 -20.31
N ASN A 17 15.49 23.03 -21.14
CA ASN A 17 16.44 22.35 -21.99
C ASN A 17 17.69 21.99 -21.18
N THR A 18 18.01 20.69 -21.13
CA THR A 18 19.22 20.20 -20.48
C THR A 18 20.18 19.60 -21.51
N GLN A 19 21.42 19.33 -21.12
CA GLN A 19 22.38 18.61 -21.96
C GLN A 19 21.90 17.19 -22.37
N TYR A 20 20.86 16.66 -21.71
CA TYR A 20 20.26 15.35 -21.98
C TYR A 20 18.89 15.45 -22.66
N GLY A 21 18.51 16.62 -23.19
CA GLY A 21 17.21 16.90 -23.79
C GLY A 21 16.28 17.70 -22.87
N ASP A 22 15.05 17.90 -23.33
CA ASP A 22 14.04 18.63 -22.58
C ASP A 22 13.58 17.80 -21.37
N ARG A 23 13.47 18.47 -20.21
CA ARG A 23 12.99 17.88 -18.97
C ARG A 23 12.00 18.80 -18.29
N ASP A 24 10.95 18.23 -17.74
CA ASP A 24 9.99 18.98 -16.93
C ASP A 24 10.53 19.19 -15.53
N VAL A 25 10.28 20.39 -14.99
CA VAL A 25 10.57 20.78 -13.61
C VAL A 25 9.38 21.48 -12.98
N LEU A 26 9.28 21.34 -11.66
CA LEU A 26 8.31 22.00 -10.80
C LEU A 26 9.06 22.60 -9.62
N ASP A 27 8.93 23.91 -9.43
CA ASP A 27 9.50 24.59 -8.25
C ASP A 27 8.42 24.64 -7.16
N VAL A 28 8.76 24.17 -5.96
CA VAL A 28 7.91 24.20 -4.77
C VAL A 28 8.61 25.01 -3.69
N ARG A 29 7.87 25.84 -2.95
CA ARG A 29 8.37 26.49 -1.74
C ARG A 29 7.97 25.66 -0.54
N VAL A 30 8.95 25.31 0.28
CA VAL A 30 8.76 24.52 1.49
C VAL A 30 9.30 25.32 2.65
N ARG A 31 8.52 25.48 3.71
CA ARG A 31 8.97 25.98 5.00
C ARG A 31 9.46 24.78 5.81
N PRO A 32 10.78 24.59 5.99
CA PRO A 32 11.30 23.39 6.60
C PRO A 32 10.91 23.28 8.08
N ASP A 33 10.70 22.05 8.55
CA ASP A 33 10.54 21.74 9.95
C ASP A 33 11.83 22.03 10.73
N ALA A 34 11.71 22.27 12.04
CA ALA A 34 12.85 22.65 12.88
C ALA A 34 13.94 21.57 12.97
N ASP A 35 13.58 20.30 12.72
CA ASP A 35 14.44 19.13 12.70
C ASP A 35 14.85 18.67 11.29
N SER A 36 14.41 19.38 10.23
CA SER A 36 14.84 19.09 8.86
C SER A 36 16.32 19.46 8.63
N ASP A 37 17.03 18.68 7.80
CA ASP A 37 18.40 19.01 7.36
C ASP A 37 18.49 20.38 6.66
N ALA A 38 17.37 20.88 6.13
CA ALA A 38 17.26 22.16 5.45
C ALA A 38 16.77 23.31 6.34
N ALA A 39 16.67 23.10 7.66
CA ALA A 39 16.23 24.13 8.59
C ALA A 39 17.11 25.38 8.51
N ALA A 40 16.49 26.53 8.24
CA ALA A 40 17.18 27.82 8.17
C ALA A 40 17.46 28.38 9.57
N ASP A 41 18.47 29.26 9.67
CA ASP A 41 18.77 30.02 10.89
C ASP A 41 17.59 30.94 11.31
N ASP A 42 16.73 31.34 10.36
CA ASP A 42 15.50 32.08 10.61
C ASP A 42 14.28 31.14 10.52
N PRO A 43 13.66 30.75 11.66
CA PRO A 43 12.51 29.87 11.67
C PRO A 43 11.33 30.49 10.92
N GLY A 44 10.95 29.85 9.81
CA GLY A 44 9.78 30.24 9.02
C GLY A 44 10.07 30.72 7.60
N GLU A 45 11.33 30.87 7.21
CA GLU A 45 11.70 31.14 5.81
C GLU A 45 11.45 29.90 4.94
N SER A 46 10.93 30.11 3.73
CA SER A 46 10.70 29.02 2.78
C SER A 46 11.87 28.84 1.81
N VAL A 47 12.38 27.61 1.72
CA VAL A 47 13.40 27.21 0.75
C VAL A 47 12.74 26.79 -0.56
N ARG A 48 13.51 26.84 -1.66
CA ARG A 48 13.05 26.33 -2.96
C ARG A 48 13.47 24.88 -3.14
N VAL A 49 12.51 24.04 -3.52
CA VAL A 49 12.73 22.63 -3.88
C VAL A 49 12.28 22.42 -5.33
N THR A 50 13.21 21.99 -6.19
CA THR A 50 12.96 21.72 -7.61
C THR A 50 12.73 20.23 -7.83
N LEU A 51 11.50 19.85 -8.19
CA LEU A 51 11.13 18.47 -8.52
C LEU A 51 11.34 18.21 -10.01
N TRP A 52 12.08 17.16 -10.35
CA TRP A 52 12.45 16.85 -11.73
C TRP A 52 11.69 15.65 -12.32
N GLY A 53 11.38 15.74 -13.62
CA GLY A 53 10.86 14.64 -14.41
C GLY A 53 9.53 14.13 -13.87
N LYS A 54 9.47 12.84 -13.51
CA LYS A 54 8.22 12.21 -13.04
C LYS A 54 7.64 12.81 -11.75
N TRP A 55 8.45 13.50 -10.95
CA TRP A 55 8.00 14.17 -9.74
C TRP A 55 7.24 15.47 -10.03
N THR A 56 7.27 15.97 -11.26
CA THR A 56 6.45 17.14 -11.65
C THR A 56 4.96 16.84 -11.68
N GLU A 57 4.56 15.57 -11.76
CA GLU A 57 3.16 15.15 -11.60
C GLU A 57 2.57 15.60 -10.27
N THR A 58 3.40 15.79 -9.25
CA THR A 58 2.98 16.31 -7.94
C THR A 58 2.22 17.65 -8.04
N ALA A 59 2.47 18.46 -9.07
CA ALA A 59 1.70 19.69 -9.32
C ALA A 59 0.20 19.47 -9.54
N GLN A 60 -0.23 18.23 -9.83
CA GLN A 60 -1.65 17.91 -10.06
C GLN A 60 -2.46 17.82 -8.76
N TYR A 61 -1.80 17.61 -7.62
CA TYR A 61 -2.48 17.30 -6.36
C TYR A 61 -1.81 17.93 -5.12
N LEU A 62 -0.64 18.54 -5.25
CA LEU A 62 0.02 19.25 -4.14
C LEU A 62 -0.49 20.68 -4.06
N ASP A 63 -0.93 21.08 -2.87
CA ASP A 63 -1.37 22.44 -2.58
C ASP A 63 -0.59 23.05 -1.40
N ALA A 64 -0.66 24.38 -1.30
CA ALA A 64 -0.12 25.08 -0.14
C ALA A 64 -0.89 24.69 1.14
N GLY A 65 -0.15 24.46 2.24
CA GLY A 65 -0.68 23.95 3.50
C GLY A 65 -0.58 22.43 3.65
N MET A 66 -0.18 21.69 2.60
CA MET A 66 0.20 20.29 2.72
C MET A 66 1.65 20.13 3.17
N ASP A 67 2.00 18.98 3.73
CA ASP A 67 3.38 18.65 4.08
C ASP A 67 4.12 17.90 2.96
N LEU A 68 5.42 18.17 2.82
CA LEU A 68 6.29 17.54 1.83
C LEU A 68 7.57 17.02 2.48
N LEU A 69 7.96 15.80 2.14
CA LEU A 69 9.29 15.25 2.37
C LEU A 69 9.98 14.96 1.03
N VAL A 70 11.16 15.50 0.81
CA VAL A 70 12.06 15.10 -0.28
C VAL A 70 13.29 14.45 0.31
N THR A 71 13.46 13.15 0.05
CA THR A 71 14.62 12.40 0.51
C THR A 71 15.81 12.61 -0.42
N ASP A 72 17.03 12.50 0.11
CA ASP A 72 18.27 12.49 -0.67
C ASP A 72 18.35 13.60 -1.73
N ALA A 73 17.88 14.79 -1.36
CA ALA A 73 17.92 15.98 -2.21
C ALA A 73 19.37 16.42 -2.43
N ASP A 74 19.63 16.83 -3.68
CA ASP A 74 20.85 17.54 -4.03
C ASP A 74 20.70 19.00 -3.59
N GLU A 75 21.70 19.52 -2.88
CA GLU A 75 21.78 20.91 -2.44
C GLU A 75 22.69 21.70 -3.38
N ASP A 76 22.25 22.91 -3.74
CA ASP A 76 23.01 23.88 -4.52
C ASP A 76 22.80 25.29 -3.93
N GLU A 77 23.68 26.23 -4.27
CA GLU A 77 23.57 27.63 -3.82
C GLU A 77 23.41 28.55 -5.04
N TRP A 78 22.37 29.38 -5.04
CA TRP A 78 22.15 30.36 -6.10
C TRP A 78 21.83 31.74 -5.52
N ASN A 79 22.62 32.74 -5.93
CA ASN A 79 22.54 34.11 -5.39
C ASN A 79 22.67 34.18 -3.85
N GLY A 80 23.38 33.22 -3.23
CA GLY A 80 23.54 33.15 -1.78
C GLY A 80 22.35 32.54 -1.04
N GLU A 81 21.34 32.02 -1.75
CA GLU A 81 20.22 31.27 -1.16
C GLU A 81 20.40 29.77 -1.44
N PRO A 82 20.24 28.89 -0.42
CA PRO A 82 20.25 27.45 -0.63
C PRO A 82 19.03 27.01 -1.43
N GLN A 83 19.25 26.09 -2.36
CA GLN A 83 18.22 25.47 -3.19
C GLN A 83 18.39 23.97 -3.18
N TYR A 84 17.27 23.26 -3.22
CA TYR A 84 17.25 21.80 -3.20
C TYR A 84 16.63 21.28 -4.49
N SER A 85 17.05 20.09 -4.91
CA SER A 85 16.44 19.44 -6.06
C SER A 85 16.44 17.92 -5.93
N THR A 86 15.44 17.28 -6.56
CA THR A 86 15.36 15.82 -6.56
C THR A 86 16.52 15.22 -7.37
N SER A 87 17.21 14.25 -6.78
CA SER A 87 18.24 13.43 -7.41
C SER A 87 17.64 12.14 -8.01
N LYS A 88 18.50 11.22 -8.47
CA LYS A 88 18.06 9.88 -8.88
C LYS A 88 17.67 8.99 -7.70
N ALA A 89 18.22 9.27 -6.52
CA ALA A 89 17.92 8.52 -5.29
C ALA A 89 16.64 9.05 -4.63
N SER A 90 16.34 10.34 -4.79
CA SER A 90 15.22 10.99 -4.13
C SER A 90 13.88 10.30 -4.32
N TYR A 91 13.10 10.33 -3.24
CA TYR A 91 11.67 10.21 -3.25
C TYR A 91 11.05 11.55 -2.88
N VAL A 92 9.86 11.82 -3.42
CA VAL A 92 9.01 12.94 -2.98
C VAL A 92 7.79 12.31 -2.33
N VAL A 93 7.55 12.62 -1.07
CA VAL A 93 6.44 12.08 -0.28
C VAL A 93 5.55 13.25 0.16
N VAL A 94 4.30 13.23 -0.27
CA VAL A 94 3.29 14.24 0.09
C VAL A 94 2.50 13.72 1.28
N GLU A 95 2.30 14.56 2.29
CA GLU A 95 1.68 14.20 3.57
C GLU A 95 2.36 12.97 4.21
N PRO A 96 3.68 13.02 4.50
CA PRO A 96 4.44 11.87 5.01
C PRO A 96 3.83 11.27 6.28
N ASP A 97 3.14 12.09 7.07
CA ASP A 97 2.48 11.71 8.32
C ASP A 97 1.14 10.99 8.15
N PHE A 98 0.52 11.09 6.97
CA PHE A 98 -0.68 10.34 6.65
C PHE A 98 -0.35 8.87 6.34
N LEU A 99 -0.59 7.97 7.31
CA LEU A 99 -0.29 6.54 7.16
C LEU A 99 -1.26 5.81 6.23
N VAL A 100 -0.77 5.43 5.04
CA VAL A 100 -1.55 4.68 4.05
C VAL A 100 -1.34 3.18 4.17
N ASP A 101 -2.42 2.41 4.29
CA ASP A 101 -2.32 0.94 4.21
C ASP A 101 -1.89 0.48 2.81
N VAL A 102 -1.01 -0.52 2.73
CA VAL A 102 -0.59 -1.14 1.47
C VAL A 102 -1.79 -1.60 0.61
N THR A 103 -2.83 -2.15 1.26
CA THR A 103 -4.06 -2.58 0.59
C THR A 103 -4.85 -1.43 -0.01
N ASN A 104 -4.75 -0.22 0.56
CA ASN A 104 -5.35 1.00 0.02
C ASN A 104 -4.59 1.46 -1.22
N VAL A 105 -3.24 1.49 -1.20
CA VAL A 105 -2.43 1.81 -2.40
C VAL A 105 -2.74 0.84 -3.54
N ARG A 106 -2.79 -0.47 -3.26
CA ARG A 106 -3.17 -1.50 -4.23
C ARG A 106 -4.54 -1.21 -4.87
N SER A 107 -5.54 -0.90 -4.05
CA SER A 107 -6.92 -0.67 -4.51
C SER A 107 -7.02 0.64 -5.29
N PHE A 108 -6.29 1.67 -4.86
CA PHE A 108 -6.22 2.98 -5.49
C PHE A 108 -5.68 2.91 -6.91
N VAL A 109 -4.57 2.17 -7.12
CA VAL A 109 -4.03 1.92 -8.48
C VAL A 109 -5.05 1.23 -9.40
N GLN A 110 -5.93 0.42 -8.82
CA GLN A 110 -6.98 -0.26 -9.58
C GLN A 110 -8.14 0.71 -9.92
N CYS A 111 -8.56 1.51 -8.95
CA CYS A 111 -9.51 2.61 -9.07
C CYS A 111 -9.54 3.40 -7.74
N PRO A 112 -9.26 4.71 -7.73
CA PRO A 112 -9.31 5.54 -6.52
C PRO A 112 -10.66 5.50 -5.79
N ARG A 113 -11.75 5.36 -6.53
CA ARG A 113 -13.09 5.21 -5.94
C ARG A 113 -13.28 3.92 -5.13
N LEU A 114 -12.52 2.86 -5.40
CA LEU A 114 -12.56 1.66 -4.55
C LEU A 114 -12.03 1.93 -3.15
N TYR A 115 -11.00 2.75 -3.01
CA TYR A 115 -10.49 3.15 -1.71
C TYR A 115 -11.58 3.86 -0.90
N TYR A 116 -12.27 4.84 -1.49
CA TYR A 116 -13.42 5.51 -0.85
C TYR A 116 -14.54 4.54 -0.45
N LEU A 117 -14.97 3.65 -1.34
CA LEU A 117 -16.05 2.69 -1.06
C LEU A 117 -15.69 1.70 0.06
N ASN A 118 -14.42 1.28 0.13
CA ASN A 118 -13.93 0.44 1.22
C ASN A 118 -13.97 1.15 2.58
N LYS A 119 -13.97 2.49 2.63
CA LYS A 119 -14.16 3.25 3.89
C LYS A 119 -15.60 3.21 4.39
N LEU A 120 -16.58 3.05 3.50
CA LEU A 120 -18.01 3.08 3.80
C LEU A 120 -18.59 1.71 4.17
N SER A 121 -17.88 0.64 3.86
CA SER A 121 -18.37 -0.74 4.02
C SER A 121 -17.40 -1.56 4.86
N GLY A 122 -17.94 -2.39 5.75
CA GLY A 122 -17.15 -3.42 6.43
C GLY A 122 -16.82 -4.59 5.51
N LEU A 123 -15.98 -5.51 5.98
CA LEU A 123 -15.68 -6.74 5.25
C LEU A 123 -16.97 -7.52 4.96
N PRO A 124 -17.30 -7.80 3.68
CA PRO A 124 -18.55 -8.46 3.36
C PRO A 124 -18.48 -9.94 3.77
N LEU A 125 -19.52 -10.41 4.46
CA LEU A 125 -19.68 -11.84 4.77
C LEU A 125 -20.01 -12.62 3.49
N LYS A 126 -18.97 -12.98 2.74
CA LYS A 126 -19.03 -13.74 1.49
C LYS A 126 -18.03 -14.89 1.56
N TYR A 127 -18.47 -16.09 1.16
CA TYR A 127 -17.62 -17.29 1.23
C TYR A 127 -16.23 -17.16 0.59
N PRO A 128 -16.05 -16.52 -0.58
CA PRO A 128 -14.71 -16.32 -1.15
C PRO A 128 -13.76 -15.51 -0.25
N VAL A 129 -14.30 -14.56 0.54
CA VAL A 129 -13.51 -13.74 1.49
C VAL A 129 -13.15 -14.59 2.70
N THR A 130 -14.13 -15.24 3.33
CA THR A 130 -13.90 -16.13 4.49
C THR A 130 -12.91 -17.25 4.15
N LYS A 131 -13.09 -17.93 3.00
CA LYS A 131 -12.14 -18.94 2.53
C LYS A 131 -10.76 -18.33 2.30
N GLY A 132 -10.71 -17.12 1.74
CA GLY A 132 -9.46 -16.37 1.57
C GLY A 132 -8.71 -16.24 2.87
N THR A 133 -9.36 -15.76 3.93
CA THR A 133 -8.79 -15.62 5.28
C THR A 133 -8.26 -16.94 5.82
N ILE A 134 -9.07 -18.01 5.79
CA ILE A 134 -8.66 -19.35 6.26
C ILE A 134 -7.39 -19.82 5.53
N VAL A 135 -7.30 -19.63 4.21
CA VAL A 135 -6.13 -20.04 3.43
C VAL A 135 -4.86 -19.24 3.80
N HIS A 136 -4.98 -17.94 4.15
CA HIS A 136 -3.82 -17.16 4.63
C HIS A 136 -3.37 -17.62 6.02
N GLU A 137 -4.29 -17.95 6.91
CA GLU A 137 -3.95 -18.47 8.24
C GLU A 137 -3.27 -19.85 8.15
N VAL A 138 -3.80 -20.75 7.30
CA VAL A 138 -3.16 -22.04 6.99
C VAL A 138 -1.77 -21.81 6.39
N PHE A 139 -1.59 -20.82 5.50
CA PHE A 139 -0.26 -20.50 4.97
C PHE A 139 0.72 -20.11 6.07
N GLY A 140 0.31 -19.22 6.98
CA GLY A 140 1.14 -18.82 8.12
C GLY A 140 1.52 -20.00 9.02
N ASP A 141 0.61 -20.97 9.18
CA ASP A 141 0.84 -22.20 9.94
C ASP A 141 1.83 -23.16 9.25
N LEU A 142 1.69 -23.35 7.94
CA LEU A 142 2.63 -24.15 7.14
C LEU A 142 4.05 -23.57 7.18
N LEU A 143 4.19 -22.24 7.14
CA LEU A 143 5.48 -21.56 7.28
C LEU A 143 6.13 -21.78 8.66
N ARG A 144 5.33 -22.06 9.70
CA ARG A 144 5.80 -22.42 11.04
C ARG A 144 6.05 -23.92 11.19
N GLY A 145 5.95 -24.69 10.10
CA GLY A 145 6.20 -26.14 10.08
C GLY A 145 5.05 -26.99 10.62
N ARG A 146 3.82 -26.45 10.70
CA ARG A 146 2.64 -27.23 11.07
C ARG A 146 2.24 -28.17 9.93
N ASP A 147 1.62 -29.30 10.30
CA ASP A 147 1.03 -30.24 9.34
C ASP A 147 -0.16 -29.59 8.61
N LEU A 148 -0.30 -29.91 7.32
CA LEU A 148 -1.34 -29.34 6.46
C LEU A 148 -2.75 -29.72 6.92
N ASP A 149 -3.00 -30.99 7.24
CA ASP A 149 -4.33 -31.46 7.59
C ASP A 149 -4.76 -30.89 8.94
N ASP A 150 -3.85 -30.87 9.92
CA ASP A 150 -4.10 -30.28 11.23
C ASP A 150 -4.37 -28.77 11.13
N ALA A 151 -3.57 -28.03 10.33
CA ALA A 151 -3.76 -26.60 10.13
C ALA A 151 -5.10 -26.30 9.47
N VAL A 152 -5.48 -27.05 8.42
CA VAL A 152 -6.78 -26.87 7.75
C VAL A 152 -7.94 -27.14 8.72
N ALA A 153 -7.90 -28.24 9.46
CA ALA A 153 -8.98 -28.61 10.38
C ALA A 153 -9.18 -27.57 11.49
N GLU A 154 -8.08 -27.03 12.05
CA GLU A 154 -8.12 -25.99 13.07
C GLU A 154 -8.65 -24.66 12.53
N ARG A 155 -8.11 -24.16 11.40
CA ARG A 155 -8.54 -22.86 10.85
C ARG A 155 -9.98 -22.87 10.34
N VAL A 156 -10.47 -24.02 9.87
CA VAL A 156 -11.90 -24.17 9.54
C VAL A 156 -12.76 -24.19 10.82
N ASP A 157 -12.29 -24.78 11.91
CA ASP A 157 -12.97 -24.74 13.21
C ASP A 157 -13.07 -23.32 13.75
N ASP A 158 -11.97 -22.57 13.73
CA ASP A 158 -11.89 -21.18 14.16
C ASP A 158 -12.89 -20.28 13.42
N ALA A 159 -13.10 -20.52 12.12
CA ALA A 159 -14.05 -19.80 11.26
C ALA A 159 -15.49 -20.37 11.29
N GLY A 160 -15.80 -21.28 12.22
CA GLY A 160 -17.07 -22.01 12.24
C GLY A 160 -18.32 -21.13 12.31
N LEU A 161 -18.24 -19.97 12.95
CA LEU A 161 -19.36 -19.03 13.05
C LEU A 161 -19.70 -18.41 11.68
N GLU A 162 -18.71 -17.87 10.99
CA GLU A 162 -18.85 -17.27 9.66
C GLU A 162 -19.34 -18.29 8.65
N LEU A 163 -18.76 -19.50 8.69
CA LEU A 163 -19.14 -20.61 7.82
C LEU A 163 -20.59 -21.06 8.09
N GLY A 164 -20.99 -21.13 9.36
CA GLY A 164 -22.37 -21.42 9.76
C GLY A 164 -23.37 -20.38 9.27
N LEU A 165 -23.04 -19.09 9.39
CA LEU A 165 -23.87 -17.99 8.87
C LEU A 165 -23.99 -18.01 7.34
N LEU A 166 -22.94 -18.49 6.65
CA LEU A 166 -22.92 -18.69 5.21
C LEU A 166 -23.58 -20.00 4.76
N GLY A 167 -24.06 -20.83 5.69
CA GLY A 167 -24.65 -22.14 5.41
C GLY A 167 -23.68 -23.11 4.75
N LYS A 168 -22.40 -23.05 5.13
CA LYS A 168 -21.34 -23.92 4.57
C LYS A 168 -21.13 -25.16 5.43
N ASP A 169 -21.02 -26.30 4.77
CA ASP A 169 -20.66 -27.56 5.39
C ASP A 169 -19.15 -27.60 5.71
N ARG A 170 -18.78 -28.10 6.88
CA ARG A 170 -17.39 -28.12 7.35
C ARG A 170 -16.51 -28.98 6.45
N GLU A 171 -16.95 -30.20 6.12
CA GLU A 171 -16.15 -31.16 5.35
C GLU A 171 -15.91 -30.63 3.93
N GLU A 172 -16.92 -30.01 3.33
CA GLU A 172 -16.80 -29.35 2.02
C GLU A 172 -15.78 -28.19 2.05
N VAL A 173 -15.80 -27.37 3.11
CA VAL A 173 -14.87 -26.25 3.25
C VAL A 173 -13.44 -26.73 3.49
N GLU A 174 -13.24 -27.72 4.36
CA GLU A 174 -11.91 -28.33 4.57
C GLU A 174 -11.34 -28.88 3.27
N ALA A 175 -12.15 -29.54 2.43
CA ALA A 175 -11.71 -30.02 1.13
C ALA A 175 -11.30 -28.88 0.18
N ASP A 176 -12.07 -27.79 0.11
CA ASP A 176 -11.79 -26.63 -0.74
C ASP A 176 -10.53 -25.87 -0.27
N VAL A 177 -10.37 -25.68 1.04
CA VAL A 177 -9.16 -25.06 1.64
C VAL A 177 -7.93 -25.93 1.40
N ARG A 178 -8.02 -27.24 1.66
CA ARG A 178 -6.92 -28.21 1.45
C ARG A 178 -6.43 -28.19 0.00
N ALA A 179 -7.34 -28.11 -0.98
CA ALA A 179 -6.98 -28.01 -2.39
C ALA A 179 -6.13 -26.76 -2.72
N ASN A 180 -6.37 -25.64 -2.02
CA ASN A 180 -5.57 -24.42 -2.19
C ASN A 180 -4.24 -24.51 -1.41
N ALA A 181 -4.26 -25.05 -0.20
CA ALA A 181 -3.10 -25.11 0.69
C ALA A 181 -2.06 -26.17 0.26
N ALA A 182 -2.47 -27.29 -0.37
CA ALA A 182 -1.54 -28.26 -0.94
C ALA A 182 -0.58 -27.66 -1.99
N ALA A 183 -1.03 -26.63 -2.71
CA ALA A 183 -0.20 -25.87 -3.65
C ALA A 183 0.95 -25.13 -2.96
N ILE A 184 0.64 -24.57 -1.79
CA ILE A 184 1.57 -23.85 -0.94
C ILE A 184 2.60 -24.83 -0.39
N GLU A 185 2.15 -25.94 0.18
CA GLU A 185 3.03 -26.98 0.74
C GLU A 185 4.01 -27.50 -0.33
N GLY A 186 3.52 -27.81 -1.53
CA GLY A 186 4.38 -28.25 -2.64
C GLY A 186 5.40 -27.20 -3.06
N TRP A 187 5.05 -25.91 -3.03
CA TRP A 187 5.99 -24.83 -3.31
C TRP A 187 7.04 -24.65 -2.19
N LEU A 188 6.63 -24.73 -0.93
CA LEU A 188 7.55 -24.67 0.21
C LEU A 188 8.56 -25.83 0.16
N GLN A 189 8.11 -27.05 -0.15
CA GLN A 189 8.99 -28.22 -0.31
C GLN A 189 9.99 -28.04 -1.47
N GLN A 190 9.57 -27.47 -2.61
CA GLN A 190 10.50 -27.13 -3.70
C GLN A 190 11.53 -26.08 -3.28
N GLY A 191 11.11 -25.11 -2.45
CA GLY A 191 11.97 -24.10 -1.85
C GLY A 191 13.01 -24.66 -0.88
N HIS A 192 12.67 -25.72 -0.13
CA HIS A 192 13.59 -26.43 0.77
C HIS A 192 14.64 -27.28 0.01
N LEU A 193 14.32 -27.75 -1.20
CA LEU A 193 15.23 -28.54 -2.05
C LEU A 193 16.30 -27.69 -2.75
N SER A 194 16.15 -26.36 -2.75
CA SER A 194 17.12 -25.39 -3.29
C SER A 194 18.02 -24.91 -2.15
N GLY A 195 18.97 -25.78 -1.76
CA GLY A 195 19.66 -25.71 -0.47
C GLY A 195 20.54 -24.48 -0.16
N ASP A 196 20.93 -24.49 1.11
CA ASP A 196 22.21 -24.07 1.70
C ASP A 196 22.47 -22.57 1.92
N GLY A 197 22.38 -22.14 3.19
CA GLY A 197 22.76 -20.79 3.61
C GLY A 197 22.32 -20.35 5.00
N GLY A 198 21.96 -21.26 5.91
CA GLY A 198 21.68 -20.90 7.31
C GLY A 198 22.90 -20.26 7.96
N THR A 199 22.98 -18.93 7.98
CA THR A 199 23.89 -18.18 8.81
C THR A 199 23.23 -17.95 10.17
N THR A 200 23.51 -18.87 11.08
CA THR A 200 23.37 -18.63 12.52
C THR A 200 24.44 -17.63 12.95
N GLU A 201 24.17 -16.34 12.86
CA GLU A 201 24.91 -15.34 13.65
C GLU A 201 23.93 -14.37 14.31
N ASP A 202 23.55 -14.73 15.53
CA ASP A 202 23.08 -13.84 16.59
C ASP A 202 24.12 -12.71 16.79
N THR A 203 23.93 -11.58 16.11
CA THR A 203 24.62 -10.34 16.46
C THR A 203 23.71 -9.13 16.30
N ALA A 204 23.40 -8.54 17.47
CA ALA A 204 22.99 -7.17 17.75
C ALA A 204 21.71 -6.61 17.08
N GLU A 205 20.82 -6.11 17.93
CA GLU A 205 19.65 -5.24 17.69
C GLU A 205 19.41 -4.79 16.23
N GLY A 206 18.36 -5.33 15.62
CA GLY A 206 17.95 -5.05 14.24
C GLY A 206 17.79 -6.33 13.42
N TRP A 207 16.65 -6.51 12.74
CA TRP A 207 16.46 -7.64 11.85
C TRP A 207 17.43 -7.56 10.66
N LYS A 208 18.15 -8.65 10.38
CA LYS A 208 18.89 -8.86 9.13
C LYS A 208 18.19 -9.94 8.31
N ALA A 209 18.18 -9.77 6.99
CA ALA A 209 17.61 -10.74 6.05
C ALA A 209 18.37 -12.08 6.11
N GLY A 210 17.89 -13.00 6.95
CA GLY A 210 18.34 -14.40 6.98
C GLY A 210 17.54 -15.29 6.03
N ASP A 211 17.91 -16.56 5.96
CA ASP A 211 17.21 -17.60 5.18
C ASP A 211 15.85 -18.02 5.77
N ASP A 212 15.56 -17.62 7.00
CA ASP A 212 14.34 -17.98 7.71
C ASP A 212 13.12 -17.24 7.17
N TRP A 213 12.02 -17.99 7.05
CA TRP A 213 10.71 -17.44 6.76
C TRP A 213 10.20 -16.61 7.93
N ARG A 214 9.63 -15.44 7.63
CA ARG A 214 8.80 -14.70 8.58
C ARG A 214 7.42 -14.55 8.00
N SER A 215 6.41 -15.11 8.66
CA SER A 215 5.01 -14.93 8.30
C SER A 215 4.37 -13.76 9.06
N GLU A 216 3.35 -13.13 8.46
CA GLU A 216 2.52 -12.09 9.11
C GLU A 216 3.34 -10.89 9.63
N TYR A 217 4.35 -10.45 8.87
CA TYR A 217 5.28 -9.42 9.32
C TYR A 217 4.71 -8.02 9.14
N THR A 218 4.51 -7.30 10.25
CA THR A 218 4.00 -5.93 10.23
C THR A 218 5.11 -4.93 9.92
N LEU A 219 4.91 -4.12 8.88
CA LEU A 219 5.79 -3.07 8.41
C LEU A 219 5.10 -1.73 8.55
N ILE A 220 5.86 -0.75 9.03
CA ILE A 220 5.50 0.66 9.12
C ILE A 220 6.74 1.44 8.72
N SER A 221 6.58 2.41 7.84
CA SER A 221 7.60 3.35 7.40
C SER A 221 7.15 4.78 7.71
N GLU A 222 7.96 5.48 8.49
CA GLU A 222 7.81 6.91 8.78
C GLU A 222 8.13 7.72 7.52
N THR A 223 9.23 7.39 6.83
CA THR A 223 9.68 8.08 5.61
C THR A 223 8.58 8.14 4.56
N PHE A 224 7.91 7.01 4.30
CA PHE A 224 6.91 6.92 3.25
C PHE A 224 5.49 7.05 3.77
N GLY A 225 5.25 7.14 5.07
CA GLY A 225 3.94 6.99 5.71
C GLY A 225 3.11 5.84 5.11
N ILE A 226 3.71 4.66 5.04
CA ILE A 226 3.02 3.44 4.59
C ILE A 226 3.06 2.43 5.72
N LYS A 227 1.96 1.69 5.89
CA LYS A 227 1.90 0.53 6.77
C LYS A 227 1.24 -0.66 6.11
N GLY A 228 1.57 -1.85 6.57
CA GLY A 228 0.89 -3.06 6.13
C GLY A 228 1.45 -4.30 6.80
N ARG A 229 0.83 -5.44 6.49
CA ARG A 229 1.28 -6.74 6.98
C ARG A 229 1.62 -7.64 5.80
N CYS A 230 2.90 -7.93 5.64
CA CYS A 230 3.39 -8.81 4.60
C CYS A 230 3.09 -10.26 4.99
N ASP A 231 2.45 -11.02 4.09
CA ASP A 231 2.09 -12.42 4.36
C ASP A 231 3.32 -13.25 4.71
N ALA A 232 4.40 -13.08 3.93
CA ALA A 232 5.69 -13.66 4.26
C ALA A 232 6.88 -12.88 3.70
N ILE A 233 8.03 -12.97 4.39
CA ILE A 233 9.33 -12.49 3.90
C ILE A 233 10.26 -13.70 3.83
N ARG A 234 10.97 -13.81 2.70
CA ARG A 234 11.97 -14.85 2.46
C ARG A 234 13.24 -14.23 1.90
N ARG A 235 14.39 -14.39 2.58
CA ARG A 235 15.68 -13.81 2.14
C ARG A 235 15.60 -12.31 1.86
N GLY A 236 14.85 -11.58 2.67
CA GLY A 236 14.61 -10.14 2.49
C GLY A 236 13.57 -9.79 1.40
N MET A 237 13.08 -10.77 0.65
CA MET A 237 12.12 -10.54 -0.44
C MET A 237 10.67 -10.75 0.03
N PRO A 238 9.74 -9.85 -0.32
CA PRO A 238 8.33 -10.01 0.03
C PRO A 238 7.67 -11.12 -0.79
N VAL A 239 6.85 -11.92 -0.11
CA VAL A 239 6.01 -12.98 -0.67
C VAL A 239 4.57 -12.70 -0.26
N GLU A 240 3.70 -12.58 -1.25
CA GLU A 240 2.29 -12.25 -1.04
C GLU A 240 1.40 -13.33 -1.65
N LEU A 241 0.41 -13.77 -0.88
CA LEU A 241 -0.52 -14.83 -1.21
C LEU A 241 -1.80 -14.25 -1.85
N LYS A 242 -2.30 -14.95 -2.85
CA LYS A 242 -3.55 -14.63 -3.56
C LYS A 242 -4.36 -15.89 -3.79
N THR A 243 -5.57 -15.90 -3.24
CA THR A 243 -6.53 -17.02 -3.39
C THR A 243 -7.33 -16.97 -4.70
N GLY A 244 -7.13 -15.94 -5.52
CA GLY A 244 -7.64 -15.86 -6.88
C GLY A 244 -6.74 -16.59 -7.89
N LYS A 245 -7.29 -16.96 -9.05
CA LYS A 245 -6.47 -17.50 -10.15
C LYS A 245 -5.85 -16.38 -10.98
N ASN A 246 -4.66 -16.64 -11.52
CA ASN A 246 -4.03 -15.82 -12.56
C ASN A 246 -3.30 -16.74 -13.56
N THR A 247 -3.88 -16.91 -14.74
CA THR A 247 -3.36 -17.78 -15.80
C THR A 247 -2.39 -17.06 -16.74
N ASN A 248 -2.20 -15.74 -16.56
CA ASN A 248 -1.18 -14.99 -17.29
C ASN A 248 0.20 -15.32 -16.73
N ARG A 249 1.24 -15.28 -17.58
CA ARG A 249 2.63 -15.43 -17.15
C ARG A 249 3.03 -14.38 -16.12
N ASP A 250 2.65 -13.13 -16.36
CA ASP A 250 2.91 -12.03 -15.45
C ASP A 250 1.89 -11.95 -14.30
N PRO A 251 2.33 -11.63 -13.07
CA PRO A 251 1.41 -11.27 -12.00
C PRO A 251 0.55 -10.06 -12.35
N ARG A 252 -0.65 -9.97 -11.75
CA ARG A 252 -1.53 -8.80 -11.91
C ARG A 252 -0.83 -7.55 -11.39
N PHE A 253 -0.91 -6.44 -12.13
CA PHE A 253 -0.15 -5.23 -11.83
C PHE A 253 -0.42 -4.68 -10.41
N HIS A 254 -1.69 -4.59 -9.99
CA HIS A 254 -2.04 -4.13 -8.64
C HIS A 254 -1.52 -5.08 -7.54
N ASP A 255 -1.41 -6.39 -7.80
CA ASP A 255 -0.78 -7.31 -6.84
C ASP A 255 0.74 -7.09 -6.77
N LYS A 256 1.39 -6.73 -7.91
CA LYS A 256 2.81 -6.32 -7.91
C LYS A 256 3.02 -5.06 -7.08
N VAL A 257 2.10 -4.09 -7.16
CA VAL A 257 2.14 -2.84 -6.37
C VAL A 257 2.15 -3.13 -4.87
N GLN A 258 1.29 -4.04 -4.40
CA GLN A 258 1.26 -4.43 -2.99
C GLN A 258 2.61 -4.97 -2.51
N ALA A 259 3.21 -5.91 -3.23
CA ALA A 259 4.52 -6.45 -2.89
C ALA A 259 5.65 -5.38 -3.00
N ALA A 260 5.54 -4.45 -3.96
CA ALA A 260 6.47 -3.32 -4.08
C ALA A 260 6.35 -2.32 -2.92
N CYS A 261 5.17 -2.11 -2.33
CA CYS A 261 5.05 -1.33 -1.10
C CYS A 261 5.80 -2.00 0.06
N TYR A 262 5.76 -3.33 0.18
CA TYR A 262 6.55 -4.03 1.20
C TYR A 262 8.05 -3.92 0.93
N ALA A 263 8.48 -4.09 -0.32
CA ALA A 263 9.87 -3.88 -0.70
C ALA A 263 10.35 -2.46 -0.36
N LEU A 264 9.53 -1.43 -0.61
CA LEU A 264 9.84 -0.04 -0.25
C LEU A 264 10.07 0.12 1.27
N MET A 265 9.21 -0.45 2.10
CA MET A 265 9.37 -0.39 3.57
C MET A 265 10.51 -1.26 4.11
N LEU A 266 10.92 -2.29 3.35
CA LEU A 266 12.10 -3.09 3.68
C LEU A 266 13.39 -2.34 3.33
N ASP A 267 13.41 -1.65 2.18
CA ASP A 267 14.50 -0.78 1.75
C ASP A 267 14.72 0.38 2.73
N ASP A 268 13.63 0.99 3.21
CA ASP A 268 13.64 2.00 4.29
C ASP A 268 14.29 1.49 5.60
N ARG A 269 14.33 0.17 5.79
CA ARG A 269 14.99 -0.51 6.92
C ARG A 269 16.36 -1.07 6.58
N GLY A 270 16.91 -0.72 5.42
CA GLY A 270 18.22 -1.16 4.95
C GLY A 270 18.25 -2.57 4.36
N VAL A 271 17.10 -3.11 3.94
CA VAL A 271 17.01 -4.40 3.25
C VAL A 271 16.63 -4.22 1.80
N ASP A 272 17.62 -4.44 0.92
CA ASP A 272 17.45 -4.33 -0.54
C ASP A 272 16.56 -5.46 -1.07
N ALA A 273 15.29 -5.13 -1.32
CA ALA A 273 14.26 -6.03 -1.80
C ALA A 273 13.98 -5.80 -3.30
N ASP A 274 14.86 -6.34 -4.14
CA ASP A 274 14.81 -6.16 -5.60
C ASP A 274 13.86 -7.12 -6.35
N THR A 275 13.21 -8.03 -5.62
CA THR A 275 12.36 -9.08 -6.18
C THR A 275 11.13 -9.31 -5.31
N GLY A 276 9.97 -9.48 -5.92
CA GLY A 276 8.74 -9.88 -5.24
C GLY A 276 8.21 -11.22 -5.76
N THR A 277 7.56 -11.99 -4.88
CA THR A 277 6.87 -13.24 -5.25
C THR A 277 5.38 -13.14 -4.99
N LEU A 278 4.56 -13.53 -5.96
CA LEU A 278 3.11 -13.67 -5.81
C LEU A 278 2.68 -15.12 -5.95
N LEU A 279 2.01 -15.65 -4.93
CA LEU A 279 1.51 -17.02 -4.87
C LEU A 279 0.01 -17.07 -5.18
N TYR A 280 -0.36 -17.53 -6.39
CA TYR A 280 -1.74 -17.72 -6.81
C TYR A 280 -2.21 -19.15 -6.55
N THR A 281 -2.68 -19.45 -5.34
CA THR A 281 -2.98 -20.83 -4.91
C THR A 281 -4.07 -21.50 -5.73
N LYS A 282 -5.05 -20.72 -6.20
CA LYS A 282 -6.12 -21.26 -7.03
C LYS A 282 -5.61 -21.84 -8.35
N ASN A 283 -4.45 -21.41 -8.87
CA ASN A 283 -3.88 -21.95 -10.12
C ASN A 283 -3.61 -23.45 -10.05
N ALA A 284 -3.22 -23.96 -8.87
CA ALA A 284 -2.96 -25.37 -8.67
C ALA A 284 -4.24 -26.21 -8.50
N ALA A 285 -5.35 -25.56 -8.14
CA ALA A 285 -6.66 -26.19 -7.97
C ALA A 285 -7.52 -26.18 -9.25
N VAL A 286 -7.05 -25.58 -10.36
CA VAL A 286 -7.80 -25.55 -11.63
C VAL A 286 -7.51 -26.80 -12.46
N ASP A 287 -8.54 -27.35 -13.11
CA ASP A 287 -8.37 -28.41 -14.10
C ASP A 287 -7.60 -27.88 -15.32
N ARG A 288 -6.47 -28.52 -15.62
CA ARG A 288 -5.58 -28.18 -16.75
C ARG A 288 -6.23 -28.43 -18.12
N SER A 289 -7.30 -29.23 -18.17
CA SER A 289 -8.07 -29.48 -19.39
C SER A 289 -9.07 -28.36 -19.70
N GLU A 290 -9.48 -27.59 -18.69
CA GLU A 290 -10.48 -26.52 -18.81
C GLU A 290 -9.86 -25.13 -19.01
N VAL A 291 -8.61 -24.95 -18.61
CA VAL A 291 -7.98 -23.62 -18.58
C VAL A 291 -6.58 -23.65 -19.20
N SER A 292 -6.37 -22.79 -20.19
CA SER A 292 -5.07 -22.57 -20.83
C SER A 292 -4.29 -21.43 -20.15
N GLY A 293 -2.96 -21.47 -20.29
CA GLY A 293 -2.05 -20.44 -19.78
C GLY A 293 -0.98 -20.98 -18.82
N ASP A 294 -0.33 -20.06 -18.11
CA ASP A 294 0.68 -20.39 -17.11
C ASP A 294 0.02 -20.58 -15.73
N LEU A 295 -0.12 -21.85 -15.35
CA LEU A 295 -0.70 -22.30 -14.08
C LEU A 295 0.33 -22.43 -12.95
N SER A 296 1.54 -21.88 -13.11
CA SER A 296 2.52 -21.83 -12.03
C SER A 296 1.91 -21.10 -10.82
N PRO A 297 1.98 -21.68 -9.60
CA PRO A 297 1.42 -21.04 -8.42
C PRO A 297 2.25 -19.82 -8.02
N ALA A 298 3.58 -19.93 -8.04
CA ALA A 298 4.47 -18.82 -7.76
C ALA A 298 4.85 -18.06 -9.03
N LYS A 299 4.78 -16.73 -8.97
CA LYS A 299 5.21 -15.83 -10.03
C LYS A 299 6.10 -14.75 -9.43
N GLU A 300 7.38 -14.79 -9.81
CA GLU A 300 8.40 -13.81 -9.40
C GLU A 300 8.45 -12.64 -10.38
N PHE A 301 8.81 -11.46 -9.89
CA PHE A 301 9.01 -10.27 -10.70
C PHE A 301 10.03 -9.33 -10.04
N SER A 302 10.77 -8.58 -10.88
CA SER A 302 11.74 -7.61 -10.40
C SER A 302 11.07 -6.32 -9.90
N ILE A 303 11.62 -5.77 -8.83
CA ILE A 303 11.26 -4.51 -8.21
C ILE A 303 12.47 -3.58 -8.36
N GLY A 304 12.33 -2.56 -9.20
CA GLY A 304 13.37 -1.56 -9.37
C GLY A 304 12.90 -0.18 -8.92
N LYS A 305 13.85 0.75 -8.74
CA LYS A 305 13.59 2.15 -8.35
C LYS A 305 12.45 2.80 -9.14
N GLY A 306 12.39 2.59 -10.46
CA GLY A 306 11.30 3.14 -11.28
C GLY A 306 9.90 2.67 -10.87
N PHE A 307 9.77 1.43 -10.38
CA PHE A 307 8.51 0.89 -9.89
C PHE A 307 8.21 1.34 -8.44
N LEU A 308 9.23 1.44 -7.59
CA LEU A 308 9.10 2.04 -6.26
C LEU A 308 8.65 3.51 -6.34
N ASP A 309 9.22 4.28 -7.27
CA ASP A 309 8.80 5.67 -7.52
C ASP A 309 7.34 5.76 -8.01
N PHE A 310 6.88 4.77 -8.77
CA PHE A 310 5.47 4.67 -9.13
C PHE A 310 4.60 4.44 -7.88
N VAL A 311 4.98 3.51 -7.01
CA VAL A 311 4.26 3.26 -5.74
C VAL A 311 4.15 4.52 -4.90
N VAL A 312 5.24 5.25 -4.71
CA VAL A 312 5.24 6.51 -3.92
C VAL A 312 4.34 7.56 -4.56
N ARG A 313 4.37 7.74 -5.88
CA ARG A 313 3.46 8.68 -6.57
C ARG A 313 1.99 8.33 -6.38
N GLN A 314 1.64 7.05 -6.41
CA GLN A 314 0.25 6.61 -6.20
C GLN A 314 -0.17 6.79 -4.74
N ARG A 315 0.73 6.56 -3.79
CA ARG A 315 0.54 6.90 -2.37
C ARG A 315 0.32 8.40 -2.19
N ASN A 316 1.13 9.25 -2.81
CA ASN A 316 1.00 10.71 -2.70
C ASN A 316 -0.35 11.19 -3.20
N HIS A 317 -0.78 10.72 -4.36
CA HIS A 317 -2.08 11.07 -4.92
C HIS A 317 -3.22 10.64 -3.99
N LEU A 318 -3.12 9.46 -3.37
CA LEU A 318 -4.09 9.03 -2.36
C LEU A 318 -4.12 9.98 -1.17
N ALA A 319 -2.96 10.31 -0.59
CA ALA A 319 -2.88 11.18 0.58
C ALA A 319 -3.38 12.60 0.28
N ALA A 320 -3.09 13.13 -0.91
CA ALA A 320 -3.59 14.43 -1.35
C ALA A 320 -5.13 14.46 -1.50
N ILE A 321 -5.74 13.40 -2.04
CA ILE A 321 -7.22 13.29 -2.09
C ILE A 321 -7.82 13.28 -0.68
N GLU A 322 -7.17 12.63 0.27
CA GLU A 322 -7.62 12.60 1.66
C GLU A 322 -7.49 13.97 2.33
N HIS A 323 -6.43 14.72 2.03
CA HIS A 323 -6.27 16.10 2.48
C HIS A 323 -7.36 17.02 1.86
N GLU A 324 -7.66 16.88 0.57
CA GLU A 324 -8.72 17.65 -0.11
C GLU A 324 -10.12 17.34 0.46
N GLY A 325 -10.37 16.07 0.80
CA GLY A 325 -11.64 15.59 1.35
C GLY A 325 -12.74 15.31 0.32
N SER A 326 -12.45 15.47 -0.98
CA SER A 326 -13.38 15.21 -2.08
C SER A 326 -13.44 13.71 -2.43
N PRO A 327 -14.62 13.10 -2.59
CA PRO A 327 -14.73 11.70 -3.01
C PRO A 327 -14.17 11.47 -4.43
N PRO A 328 -13.25 10.51 -4.64
CA PRO A 328 -12.73 10.19 -5.96
C PRO A 328 -13.82 9.64 -6.90
N THR A 329 -13.73 9.96 -8.19
CA THR A 329 -14.74 9.66 -9.22
C THR A 329 -14.47 8.34 -9.95
N GLY A 330 -13.22 7.88 -9.95
CA GLY A 330 -12.72 6.77 -10.75
C GLY A 330 -12.15 7.18 -12.12
N PHE A 331 -12.26 8.46 -12.51
CA PHE A 331 -11.60 9.00 -13.71
C PHE A 331 -10.11 9.28 -13.52
N GLU A 332 -9.66 9.33 -12.27
CA GLU A 332 -8.26 9.58 -11.90
C GLU A 332 -7.34 8.40 -12.28
N ALA A 333 -7.92 7.26 -12.66
CA ALA A 333 -7.20 6.09 -13.13
C ALA A 333 -7.84 5.47 -14.40
N ASP A 334 -7.09 4.59 -15.06
CA ASP A 334 -7.58 3.78 -16.18
C ASP A 334 -8.44 2.59 -15.69
N ALA A 335 -9.38 2.87 -14.78
CA ALA A 335 -10.26 1.88 -14.19
C ALA A 335 -11.19 1.26 -15.24
N LYS A 336 -11.29 -0.08 -15.26
CA LYS A 336 -12.19 -0.85 -16.13
C LYS A 336 -13.43 -1.27 -15.33
N CYS A 337 -14.47 -0.44 -15.36
CA CYS A 337 -15.67 -0.63 -14.55
C CYS A 337 -16.41 -1.96 -14.84
N GLU A 338 -16.39 -2.43 -16.09
CA GLU A 338 -17.09 -3.66 -16.53
C GLU A 338 -16.65 -4.95 -15.83
N TYR A 339 -15.46 -4.97 -15.22
CA TYR A 339 -14.94 -6.11 -14.45
C TYR A 339 -14.80 -5.83 -12.96
N CYS A 340 -15.33 -4.69 -12.49
CA CYS A 340 -15.22 -4.29 -11.09
C CYS A 340 -16.30 -4.99 -10.26
N PHE A 341 -15.88 -5.78 -9.27
CA PHE A 341 -16.82 -6.46 -8.36
C PHE A 341 -17.67 -5.51 -7.49
N GLU A 342 -17.22 -4.26 -7.33
CA GLU A 342 -17.94 -3.22 -6.58
C GLU A 342 -18.72 -2.27 -7.48
N GLN A 343 -18.91 -2.59 -8.78
CA GLN A 343 -19.59 -1.71 -9.72
C GLN A 343 -21.00 -1.32 -9.24
N ASP A 344 -21.80 -2.30 -8.82
CA ASP A 344 -23.18 -2.06 -8.36
C ASP A 344 -23.19 -1.16 -7.11
N THR A 345 -22.34 -1.48 -6.12
CA THR A 345 -22.16 -0.66 -4.91
C THR A 345 -21.76 0.76 -5.29
N CYS A 346 -20.79 0.91 -6.20
CA CYS A 346 -20.29 2.18 -6.67
C CYS A 346 -21.39 3.04 -7.29
N MET A 347 -22.18 2.46 -8.21
CA MET A 347 -23.27 3.17 -8.88
C MET A 347 -24.39 3.57 -7.92
N VAL A 348 -24.72 2.73 -6.94
CA VAL A 348 -25.73 3.02 -5.93
C VAL A 348 -25.26 4.13 -4.99
N VAL A 349 -24.05 4.03 -4.43
CA VAL A 349 -23.49 5.08 -3.56
C VAL A 349 -23.41 6.40 -4.31
N SER A 350 -22.88 6.36 -5.54
CA SER A 350 -22.81 7.49 -6.47
C SER A 350 -24.17 8.15 -6.70
N GLY A 351 -25.19 7.38 -7.09
CA GLY A 351 -26.53 7.92 -7.39
C GLY A 351 -27.27 8.42 -6.15
N ARG A 352 -27.16 7.73 -5.01
CA ARG A 352 -27.85 8.11 -3.77
C ARG A 352 -27.22 9.32 -3.09
N LEU A 353 -25.90 9.46 -3.15
CA LEU A 353 -25.17 10.60 -2.59
C LEU A 353 -24.97 11.74 -3.59
N ASP A 354 -25.44 11.60 -4.84
CA ASP A 354 -25.28 12.59 -5.90
C ASP A 354 -23.79 12.94 -6.19
N GLN A 355 -22.96 11.91 -6.19
CA GLN A 355 -21.51 12.03 -6.45
C GLN A 355 -21.20 11.66 -7.90
N GLU A 356 -20.15 12.25 -8.47
CA GLU A 356 -19.68 11.84 -9.79
C GLU A 356 -19.03 10.45 -9.74
N SER A 357 -19.28 9.63 -10.77
CA SER A 357 -18.62 8.34 -10.91
C SER A 357 -18.44 7.92 -12.37
N LYS A 358 -17.24 7.44 -12.71
CA LYS A 358 -16.93 6.80 -14.00
C LYS A 358 -17.81 5.58 -14.30
N ALA A 359 -18.28 4.87 -13.28
CA ALA A 359 -19.17 3.72 -13.44
C ALA A 359 -20.63 4.11 -13.77
N GLY A 360 -20.96 5.40 -13.64
CA GLY A 360 -22.33 5.91 -13.73
C GLY A 360 -23.03 5.95 -12.38
N GLN A 361 -24.34 6.21 -12.43
CA GLN A 361 -25.20 6.39 -11.25
C GLN A 361 -26.42 5.47 -11.35
N LEU A 362 -26.89 4.97 -10.20
CA LEU A 362 -28.11 4.18 -10.09
C LEU A 362 -28.99 4.70 -8.95
N GLY A 363 -30.26 4.96 -9.26
CA GLY A 363 -31.26 5.47 -8.31
C GLY A 363 -31.34 6.99 -8.27
N GLU A 364 -32.42 7.51 -7.66
CA GLU A 364 -32.58 8.95 -7.41
C GLU A 364 -31.75 9.38 -6.20
N PRO A 365 -31.18 10.60 -6.19
CA PRO A 365 -30.51 11.14 -5.01
C PRO A 365 -31.39 11.09 -3.75
N LEU A 366 -30.78 10.80 -2.61
CA LEU A 366 -31.42 10.94 -1.30
C LEU A 366 -31.84 12.40 -1.07
N PRO A 367 -32.85 12.70 -0.24
CA PRO A 367 -33.16 14.08 0.15
C PRO A 367 -31.92 14.83 0.64
N GLU A 368 -31.84 16.13 0.34
CA GLU A 368 -30.68 16.97 0.69
C GLU A 368 -30.28 16.87 2.17
N LYS A 369 -31.26 16.80 3.06
CA LYS A 369 -31.03 16.65 4.50
C LYS A 369 -30.34 15.32 4.87
N GLU A 370 -30.62 14.24 4.15
CA GLU A 370 -29.99 12.94 4.39
C GLU A 370 -28.55 12.90 3.85
N ARG A 371 -28.30 13.57 2.72
CA ARG A 371 -26.93 13.75 2.20
C ARG A 371 -26.08 14.61 3.13
N ALA A 372 -26.61 15.75 3.58
CA ALA A 372 -25.93 16.60 4.56
C ALA A 372 -25.62 15.85 5.87
N TYR A 373 -26.55 15.00 6.35
CA TYR A 373 -26.29 14.15 7.50
C TYR A 373 -25.17 13.13 7.23
N PHE A 374 -25.14 12.53 6.05
CA PHE A 374 -24.05 11.64 5.66
C PHE A 374 -22.71 12.39 5.66
N ASP A 375 -22.64 13.58 5.06
CA ASP A 375 -21.42 14.38 4.98
C ASP A 375 -20.91 14.78 6.38
N ASP A 376 -21.81 15.18 7.28
CA ASP A 376 -21.46 15.52 8.67
C ASP A 376 -20.87 14.33 9.43
N VAL A 377 -21.50 13.16 9.30
CA VAL A 377 -21.03 11.92 9.95
C VAL A 377 -19.72 11.44 9.33
N TYR A 378 -19.62 11.50 8.00
CA TYR A 378 -18.43 11.12 7.26
C TYR A 378 -17.24 11.99 7.69
N ALA A 379 -17.40 13.31 7.72
CA ALA A 379 -16.38 14.24 8.19
C ALA A 379 -16.00 14.00 9.67
N ALA A 380 -16.94 13.59 10.52
CA ALA A 380 -16.63 13.22 11.91
C ALA A 380 -15.78 11.95 12.00
N VAL A 381 -16.07 10.95 11.16
CA VAL A 381 -15.27 9.71 11.08
C VAL A 381 -13.88 9.98 10.52
N GLU A 382 -13.74 10.84 9.51
CA GLU A 382 -12.42 11.20 8.96
C GLU A 382 -11.57 12.00 9.97
N ARG A 383 -12.17 12.87 10.80
CA ARG A 383 -11.46 13.51 11.93
C ARG A 383 -10.95 12.49 12.95
N GLU A 384 -11.73 11.46 13.26
CA GLU A 384 -11.28 10.38 14.14
C GLU A 384 -10.12 9.59 13.51
N ARG A 385 -10.16 9.32 12.21
CA ARG A 385 -9.05 8.67 11.49
C ARG A 385 -7.79 9.52 11.51
N ALA A 386 -7.91 10.83 11.31
CA ALA A 386 -6.80 11.77 11.45
C ALA A 386 -6.17 11.69 12.85
N ALA A 387 -6.97 11.69 13.91
CA ALA A 387 -6.48 11.51 15.28
C ALA A 387 -5.78 10.15 15.49
N VAL A 388 -6.25 9.07 14.85
CA VAL A 388 -5.55 7.78 14.86
C VAL A 388 -4.18 7.88 14.18
N HIS A 389 -4.05 8.63 13.09
CA HIS A 389 -2.75 8.88 12.46
C HIS A 389 -1.80 9.62 13.41
N ASP A 390 -2.30 10.63 14.14
CA ASP A 390 -1.53 11.35 15.17
C ASP A 390 -1.00 10.41 16.26
N GLU A 391 -1.81 9.46 16.72
CA GLU A 391 -1.38 8.47 17.71
C GLU A 391 -0.27 7.55 17.18
N TYR A 392 -0.28 7.21 15.89
CA TYR A 392 0.83 6.47 15.29
C TYR A 392 2.11 7.29 15.25
N ARG A 393 2.04 8.61 15.00
CA ARG A 393 3.22 9.47 14.91
C ARG A 393 4.04 9.50 16.18
N LYS A 394 3.36 9.41 17.33
CA LYS A 394 4.01 9.30 18.63
C LYS A 394 5.03 8.16 18.69
N LEU A 395 4.93 7.11 17.86
CA LEU A 395 5.91 6.03 17.82
C LEU A 395 7.32 6.49 17.42
N TRP A 396 7.43 7.52 16.58
CA TRP A 396 8.70 8.07 16.11
C TRP A 396 8.98 9.50 16.61
N GLU A 397 7.94 10.28 16.91
CA GLU A 397 8.10 11.65 17.45
C GLU A 397 8.39 11.69 18.94
N GLN A 398 7.95 10.68 19.69
CA GLN A 398 8.12 10.62 21.14
C GLN A 398 9.04 9.46 21.53
N THR A 399 9.73 9.64 22.65
CA THR A 399 10.41 8.56 23.35
C THR A 399 9.40 7.64 24.05
N ALA A 400 9.83 6.42 24.40
CA ALA A 400 8.99 5.51 25.17
C ALA A 400 8.60 6.06 26.56
N ALA A 401 9.42 6.95 27.14
CA ALA A 401 9.14 7.59 28.42
C ALA A 401 8.06 8.66 28.29
N GLU A 402 8.13 9.52 27.26
CA GLU A 402 7.12 10.54 26.98
C GLU A 402 5.75 9.92 26.75
N ARG A 403 5.66 8.87 25.91
CA ARG A 403 4.40 8.12 25.71
C ARG A 403 3.84 7.54 27.01
N ALA A 404 4.70 6.98 27.87
CA ALA A 404 4.27 6.38 29.13
C ALA A 404 3.84 7.42 30.18
N ASP A 405 4.31 8.66 30.08
CA ASP A 405 3.89 9.75 30.94
C ASP A 405 2.61 10.42 30.41
N ASP A 406 2.39 10.49 29.10
CA ASP A 406 1.12 10.96 28.48
C ASP A 406 -0.07 10.04 28.84
N ASP A 407 0.17 8.73 29.00
CA ASP A 407 -0.85 7.74 29.39
C ASP A 407 -1.27 7.79 30.88
N ARG A 408 -0.48 8.44 31.75
CA ARG A 408 -0.71 8.49 33.21
C ARG A 408 -1.55 9.68 33.64
#